data_AF-A0A0N9X670-F1
#
_entry.id   AF-A0A0N9X670-F1
#
_cell.length_a   1.000
_cell.length_b   1.000
_cell.length_c   1.000
_cell.angle_alpha   90.00
_cell.angle_beta   90.00
_cell.angle_gamma   90.00
#
_symmetry.space_group_name_H-M   'P 1'
#
loop_
_entity.id
_entity.type
_entity.pdbx_description
1 polymer ?
#
loop_
_entity_poly.entity_id
_entity_poly.type
_entity_poly.pdbx_seq_one_letter_code
_entity_poly.pdbx_strand_id
1 'polypeptide(L)'
;MHDVNQDSAEGQAILKAAAADVDGQMGKSAKFAVKSFKASDGWAFLSAQLQNPDGSPFDYAGTPLAEAAANGGASKRYVGLFRSNQNNGWDVVTSAVGATAPVWTEWAQKYSAPAELFGS
;
A
#
# COMPACT_ATOMS: atom_id res chain seq x y z
N MET A 1 -15.89 8.74 4.95
CA MET A 1 -14.48 8.43 5.21
C MET A 1 -14.15 8.46 6.69
N HIS A 2 -13.36 7.51 7.17
CA HIS A 2 -12.73 7.51 8.49
C HIS A 2 -11.25 7.13 8.38
N ASP A 3 -10.45 7.60 9.34
CA ASP A 3 -9.08 7.13 9.50
C ASP A 3 -9.08 5.72 10.09
N VAL A 4 -8.35 4.83 9.45
CA VAL A 4 -8.26 3.43 9.89
C VAL A 4 -7.15 3.33 10.93
N ASN A 5 -7.51 2.84 12.12
CA ASN A 5 -6.52 2.51 13.12
C ASN A 5 -5.79 1.21 12.71
N GLN A 6 -4.47 1.28 12.52
CA GLN A 6 -3.64 0.12 12.17
C GLN A 6 -3.70 -1.02 13.19
N ASP A 7 -4.01 -0.72 14.46
CA ASP A 7 -4.13 -1.70 15.54
C ASP A 7 -5.54 -2.32 15.63
N SER A 8 -6.50 -1.81 14.84
CA SER A 8 -7.85 -2.38 14.77
C SER A 8 -7.89 -3.63 13.88
N ALA A 9 -8.94 -4.46 14.04
CA ALA A 9 -9.14 -5.64 13.21
C ALA A 9 -9.22 -5.31 11.70
N GLU A 10 -9.87 -4.19 11.33
CA GLU A 10 -9.93 -3.70 9.95
C GLU A 10 -8.53 -3.32 9.45
N GLY A 11 -7.80 -2.53 10.23
CA GLY A 11 -6.44 -2.09 9.90
C GLY A 11 -5.48 -3.26 9.70
N GLN A 12 -5.50 -4.23 10.63
CA GLN A 12 -4.69 -5.45 10.55
C GLN A 12 -5.05 -6.30 9.32
N ALA A 13 -6.34 -6.42 8.97
CA ALA A 13 -6.77 -7.18 7.79
C ALA A 13 -6.24 -6.57 6.48
N ILE A 14 -6.33 -5.23 6.34
CA ILE A 14 -5.80 -4.52 5.17
C ILE A 14 -4.28 -4.58 5.13
N LEU A 15 -3.60 -4.37 6.26
CA LEU A 15 -2.14 -4.47 6.35
C LEU A 15 -1.64 -5.88 6.01
N LYS A 16 -2.39 -6.92 6.38
CA LYS A 16 -2.09 -8.29 6.00
C LYS A 16 -2.22 -8.50 4.48
N ALA A 17 -3.26 -7.95 3.86
CA ALA A 17 -3.42 -7.98 2.41
C ALA A 17 -2.28 -7.24 1.69
N ALA A 18 -1.91 -6.05 2.19
CA ALA A 18 -0.78 -5.27 1.71
C ALA A 18 0.56 -6.02 1.85
N ALA A 19 0.77 -6.70 2.97
CA ALA A 19 1.97 -7.49 3.22
C ALA A 19 2.08 -8.67 2.26
N ALA A 20 0.99 -9.40 2.05
CA ALA A 20 0.95 -10.51 1.09
C ALA A 20 1.20 -10.05 -0.35
N ASP A 21 0.67 -8.88 -0.72
CA ASP A 21 0.90 -8.24 -2.01
C ASP A 21 2.36 -7.83 -2.21
N VAL A 22 2.98 -7.14 -1.24
CA VAL A 22 4.40 -6.79 -1.30
C VAL A 22 5.29 -8.03 -1.33
N ASP A 23 4.98 -9.05 -0.52
CA ASP A 23 5.73 -10.30 -0.51
C ASP A 23 5.63 -11.03 -1.86
N GLY A 24 4.44 -11.07 -2.47
CA GLY A 24 4.25 -11.64 -3.82
C GLY A 24 4.97 -10.87 -4.93
N GLN A 25 5.03 -9.53 -4.84
CA GLN A 25 5.71 -8.69 -5.82
C GLN A 25 7.24 -8.66 -5.65
N MET A 26 7.72 -8.68 -4.41
CA MET A 26 9.15 -8.49 -4.08
C MET A 26 9.88 -9.78 -3.73
N GLY A 27 9.16 -10.83 -3.36
CA GLY A 27 9.71 -12.04 -2.74
C GLY A 27 10.32 -11.79 -1.36
N LYS A 28 9.96 -10.67 -0.71
CA LYS A 28 10.56 -10.22 0.54
C LYS A 28 9.55 -9.45 1.39
N SER A 29 9.45 -9.81 2.65
CA SER A 29 8.58 -9.13 3.60
C SER A 29 9.17 -7.75 3.99
N ALA A 30 8.29 -6.76 4.12
CA ALA A 30 8.63 -5.40 4.52
C ALA A 30 7.77 -4.94 5.71
N LYS A 31 8.29 -4.03 6.53
CA LYS A 31 7.49 -3.28 7.49
C LYS A 31 6.85 -2.07 6.80
N PHE A 32 5.62 -1.77 7.19
CA PHE A 32 4.88 -0.61 6.71
C PHE A 32 4.86 0.48 7.77
N ALA A 33 5.60 1.55 7.56
CA ALA A 33 5.42 2.78 8.32
C ALA A 33 4.24 3.56 7.71
N VAL A 34 3.05 3.34 8.25
CA VAL A 34 1.80 3.94 7.78
C VAL A 34 1.89 5.47 7.81
N LYS A 35 1.61 6.11 6.66
CA LYS A 35 1.59 7.57 6.49
C LYS A 35 0.16 8.10 6.31
N SER A 36 -0.67 7.38 5.59
CA SER A 36 -2.09 7.68 5.45
C SER A 36 -2.86 6.39 5.34
N PHE A 37 -3.95 6.30 6.09
CA PHE A 37 -4.75 5.09 6.14
C PHE A 37 -6.21 5.47 6.32
N LYS A 38 -6.98 5.35 5.24
CA LYS A 38 -8.35 5.84 5.17
C LYS A 38 -9.24 4.79 4.56
N ALA A 39 -10.46 4.68 5.07
CA ALA A 39 -11.49 3.84 4.48
C ALA A 39 -12.81 4.61 4.32
N SER A 40 -13.57 4.26 3.28
CA SER A 40 -14.86 4.86 2.95
C SER A 40 -15.61 3.95 1.98
N ASP A 41 -16.91 3.74 2.20
CA ASP A 41 -17.80 3.00 1.29
C ASP A 41 -17.28 1.61 0.86
N GLY A 42 -16.63 0.87 1.78
CA GLY A 42 -16.03 -0.44 1.46
C GLY A 42 -14.75 -0.37 0.63
N TRP A 43 -14.17 0.81 0.44
CA TRP A 43 -12.83 1.01 -0.09
C TRP A 43 -11.87 1.41 1.02
N ALA A 44 -10.60 1.04 0.88
CA ALA A 44 -9.54 1.53 1.73
C ALA A 44 -8.31 1.92 0.91
N PHE A 45 -7.69 3.03 1.33
CA PHE A 45 -6.44 3.51 0.78
C PHE A 45 -5.36 3.47 1.88
N LEU A 46 -4.27 2.78 1.56
CA LEU A 46 -3.08 2.71 2.40
C LEU A 46 -1.93 3.37 1.66
N SER A 47 -1.32 4.36 2.29
CA SER A 47 -0.04 4.93 1.91
C SER A 47 0.93 4.74 3.06
N ALA A 48 2.02 4.03 2.80
CA ALA A 48 3.01 3.68 3.79
C ALA A 48 4.43 3.79 3.22
N GLN A 49 5.41 3.93 4.10
CA GLN A 49 6.81 3.84 3.74
C GLN A 49 7.33 2.45 4.10
N LEU A 50 7.97 1.79 3.14
CA LEU A 50 8.59 0.49 3.34
C LEU A 50 9.85 0.64 4.18
N GLN A 51 9.96 -0.21 5.19
CA GLN A 51 11.10 -0.30 6.08
C GLN A 51 11.56 -1.75 6.22
N ASN A 52 12.83 -1.93 6.53
CA ASN A 52 13.34 -3.21 7.01
C ASN A 52 12.79 -3.51 8.41
N PRO A 53 12.89 -4.77 8.89
CA PRO A 53 12.47 -5.13 10.24
C PRO A 53 13.11 -4.29 11.35
N ASP A 54 14.34 -3.78 11.16
CA ASP A 54 15.02 -2.90 12.11
C ASP A 54 14.55 -1.44 12.07
N GLY A 55 13.72 -1.06 11.09
CA GLY A 55 13.21 0.30 10.90
C GLY A 55 14.03 1.15 9.91
N SER A 56 15.15 0.65 9.41
CA SER A 56 15.90 1.32 8.33
C SER A 56 15.12 1.34 7.00
N PRO A 57 15.45 2.24 6.05
CA PRO A 57 14.82 2.27 4.74
C PRO A 57 14.88 0.91 4.06
N PHE A 58 13.75 0.43 3.52
CA PHE A 58 13.67 -0.90 2.92
C PHE A 58 14.74 -1.09 1.84
N ASP A 59 15.47 -2.19 1.88
CA ASP A 59 16.47 -2.50 0.85
C ASP A 59 15.87 -3.38 -0.26
N TYR A 60 15.99 -2.90 -1.50
CA TYR A 60 15.45 -3.59 -2.69
C TYR A 60 16.41 -4.63 -3.26
N ALA A 61 17.62 -4.81 -2.70
CA ALA A 61 18.54 -5.80 -3.23
C ALA A 61 17.90 -7.20 -3.20
N GLY A 62 18.05 -7.94 -4.31
CA GLY A 62 17.45 -9.25 -4.49
C GLY A 62 15.95 -9.23 -4.84
N THR A 63 15.33 -8.06 -4.99
CA THR A 63 13.94 -7.92 -5.46
C THR A 63 13.90 -7.52 -6.95
N PRO A 64 12.78 -7.70 -7.65
CA PRO A 64 12.63 -7.23 -9.03
C PRO A 64 12.83 -5.72 -9.22
N LEU A 65 12.63 -4.92 -8.16
CA LEU A 65 12.87 -3.47 -8.20
C LEU A 65 14.31 -3.05 -7.85
N ALA A 66 15.23 -4.00 -7.63
CA ALA A 66 16.62 -3.67 -7.26
C ALA A 66 17.28 -2.71 -8.25
N GLU A 67 17.20 -3.01 -9.55
CA GLU A 67 17.80 -2.20 -10.60
C GLU A 67 17.10 -0.84 -10.76
N ALA A 68 15.77 -0.83 -10.76
CA ALA A 68 14.99 0.41 -10.82
C ALA A 68 15.32 1.33 -9.63
N ALA A 69 15.38 0.78 -8.42
CA ALA A 69 15.74 1.52 -7.22
C ALA A 69 17.17 2.07 -7.27
N ALA A 70 18.14 1.29 -7.76
CA ALA A 70 19.53 1.72 -7.90
C ALA A 70 19.68 2.89 -8.88
N ASN A 71 18.81 2.96 -9.89
CA ASN A 71 18.75 4.05 -10.87
C ASN A 71 17.81 5.21 -10.46
N GLY A 72 17.26 5.20 -9.24
CA GLY A 72 16.33 6.23 -8.75
C GLY A 72 14.91 6.12 -9.32
N GLY A 73 14.60 5.06 -10.06
CA GLY A 73 13.28 4.77 -10.62
C GLY A 73 12.28 4.14 -9.64
N ALA A 74 12.70 3.83 -8.41
CA ALA A 74 11.80 3.36 -7.35
C ALA A 74 12.07 4.09 -6.01
N SER A 75 11.01 4.62 -5.41
CA SER A 75 11.05 5.19 -4.06
C SER A 75 10.89 4.11 -2.99
N LYS A 76 10.88 4.46 -1.69
CA LYS A 76 10.53 3.52 -0.60
C LYS A 76 9.04 3.55 -0.24
N ARG A 77 8.19 4.08 -1.12
CA ARG A 77 6.75 4.24 -0.85
C ARG A 77 5.98 3.03 -1.32
N TYR A 78 5.07 2.55 -0.50
CA TYR A 78 4.00 1.66 -0.89
C TYR A 78 2.69 2.42 -0.89
N VAL A 79 1.90 2.26 -1.95
CA VAL A 79 0.49 2.65 -1.96
C VAL A 79 -0.36 1.47 -2.42
N GLY A 80 -1.50 1.29 -1.78
CA GLY A 80 -2.45 0.23 -2.10
C GLY A 80 -3.88 0.74 -2.02
N LEU A 81 -4.70 0.27 -2.93
CA LEU A 81 -6.15 0.44 -2.94
C LEU A 81 -6.79 -0.92 -2.75
N PHE A 82 -7.68 -0.99 -1.76
CA PHE A 82 -8.31 -2.23 -1.32
C PHE A 82 -9.82 -2.11 -1.37
N ARG A 83 -10.49 -3.24 -1.61
CA ARG A 83 -11.95 -3.36 -1.57
C ARG A 83 -12.35 -4.39 -0.53
N SER A 84 -13.31 -4.05 0.31
CA SER A 84 -13.88 -4.98 1.28
C SER A 84 -14.58 -6.12 0.53
N ASN A 85 -14.41 -7.35 0.99
CA ASN A 85 -15.06 -8.52 0.42
C ASN A 85 -16.14 -9.09 1.33
N GLN A 86 -16.86 -10.11 0.84
CA GLN A 86 -18.01 -10.69 1.52
C GLN A 86 -17.66 -11.41 2.83
N ASN A 87 -16.38 -11.72 3.08
CA ASN A 87 -15.91 -12.44 4.27
C ASN A 87 -15.28 -11.51 5.32
N ASN A 88 -15.66 -10.22 5.35
CA ASN A 88 -15.01 -9.20 6.19
C ASN A 88 -13.48 -9.09 5.93
N GLY A 89 -13.02 -9.56 4.78
CA GLY A 89 -11.65 -9.43 4.31
C GLY A 89 -11.48 -8.24 3.37
N TRP A 90 -10.25 -8.06 2.91
CA TRP A 90 -9.87 -6.99 2.00
C TRP A 90 -9.06 -7.56 0.85
N ASP A 91 -9.51 -7.29 -0.38
CA ASP A 91 -8.81 -7.68 -1.60
C ASP A 91 -8.05 -6.48 -2.16
N VAL A 92 -6.85 -6.74 -2.68
CA VAL A 92 -6.04 -5.72 -3.34
C VAL A 92 -6.60 -5.48 -4.72
N VAL A 93 -7.11 -4.27 -4.96
CA VAL A 93 -7.59 -3.87 -6.30
C VAL A 93 -6.42 -3.42 -7.15
N THR A 94 -5.54 -2.61 -6.57
CA THR A 94 -4.29 -2.19 -7.21
C THR A 94 -3.30 -1.73 -6.15
N SER A 95 -2.02 -1.84 -6.44
CA SER A 95 -0.96 -1.30 -5.61
C SER A 95 0.20 -0.83 -6.47
N ALA A 96 1.04 0.01 -5.89
CA ALA A 96 2.30 0.40 -6.47
C ALA A 96 3.38 0.40 -5.39
N VAL A 97 4.34 -0.51 -5.56
CA VAL A 97 5.52 -0.60 -4.71
C VAL A 97 6.63 0.25 -5.33
N GLY A 98 7.23 1.12 -4.52
CA GLY A 98 8.27 2.04 -4.96
C GLY A 98 7.80 3.19 -5.84
N ALA A 99 6.52 3.59 -5.73
CA ALA A 99 5.96 4.67 -6.53
C ALA A 99 6.75 5.99 -6.35
N THR A 100 7.36 6.50 -7.42
CA THR A 100 8.09 7.79 -7.44
C THR A 100 7.17 8.98 -7.60
N ALA A 101 6.02 8.78 -8.26
CA ALA A 101 4.97 9.77 -8.48
C ALA A 101 3.67 9.34 -7.78
N PRO A 102 2.71 10.27 -7.55
CA PRO A 102 1.41 9.94 -6.97
C PRO A 102 0.51 9.25 -8.00
N VAL A 103 0.83 8.01 -8.38
CA VAL A 103 0.08 7.21 -9.37
C VAL A 103 -1.38 6.95 -9.00
N TRP A 104 -1.73 7.17 -7.73
CA TRP A 104 -3.07 6.95 -7.19
C TRP A 104 -4.06 8.07 -7.54
N THR A 105 -3.60 9.20 -8.08
CA THR A 105 -4.48 10.30 -8.50
C THR A 105 -5.47 9.87 -9.59
N GLU A 106 -5.07 8.93 -10.45
CA GLU A 106 -5.93 8.40 -11.52
C GLU A 106 -6.78 7.21 -11.05
N TRP A 107 -6.51 6.64 -9.88
CA TRP A 107 -7.18 5.42 -9.39
C TRP A 107 -8.65 5.65 -9.08
N ALA A 108 -9.01 6.84 -8.60
CA ALA A 108 -10.41 7.21 -8.35
C ALA A 108 -11.25 7.04 -9.61
N GLN A 109 -10.80 7.56 -10.76
CA GLN A 109 -11.51 7.41 -12.02
C GLN A 109 -11.40 5.99 -12.58
N LYS A 110 -10.20 5.40 -12.55
CA LYS A 110 -9.94 4.09 -13.16
C LYS A 110 -10.68 2.93 -12.48
N TYR A 111 -10.81 2.96 -11.16
CA TYR A 111 -11.43 1.90 -10.37
C TYR A 111 -12.76 2.33 -9.74
N SER A 112 -13.25 3.52 -10.08
CA SER A 112 -14.46 4.11 -9.48
C SER A 112 -14.40 4.15 -7.95
N ALA A 113 -13.20 4.38 -7.41
CA ALA A 113 -12.97 4.53 -5.97
C ALA A 113 -13.28 5.97 -5.51
N PRO A 114 -13.76 6.16 -4.27
CA PRO A 114 -14.04 7.48 -3.71
C PRO A 114 -12.78 8.37 -3.72
N ALA A 115 -12.84 9.49 -4.43
CA ALA A 115 -11.72 10.42 -4.57
C ALA A 115 -11.23 10.95 -3.20
N GLU A 116 -12.13 11.08 -2.23
CA GLU A 116 -11.86 11.50 -0.86
C GLU A 116 -10.76 10.67 -0.14
N LEU A 117 -10.56 9.42 -0.54
CA LEU A 117 -9.56 8.52 0.03
C LEU A 117 -8.12 8.96 -0.31
N PHE A 118 -7.93 9.56 -1.47
CA PHE A 118 -6.61 9.86 -2.05
C PHE A 118 -6.05 11.22 -1.62
N GLY A 119 -6.85 12.01 -0.91
CA GLY A 119 -6.58 13.40 -0.59
C GLY A 119 -7.44 14.34 -1.44
N SER A 120 -7.92 15.39 -0.79
CA SER A 120 -8.50 16.58 -1.42
C SER A 120 -7.41 17.55 -1.87
#